data_AF-A0A7X3CV01-F1
#
_entry.id   AF-A0A7X3CV01-F1
#
_cell.length_a   1.000
_cell.length_b   1.000
_cell.length_c   1.000
_cell.angle_alpha   90.00
_cell.angle_beta   90.00
_cell.angle_gamma   90.00
#
_symmetry.space_group_name_H-M   'P 1'
#
loop_
_entity.id
_entity.type
_entity.pdbx_description
1 polymer ?
#
loop_
_entity_poly.entity_id
_entity_poly.type
_entity_poly.pdbx_seq_one_letter_code
_entity_poly.pdbx_strand_id
1 'polypeptide(L)' 'MLFSKQQKKLMLEILLKERRRLFSKHKGELLDKTIADLSQMIRNEEINITEPKDNIIDWNSRKKR' A
#
# COMPACT_ATOMS: atom_id res chain seq x y z
N MET A 1 -10.31 -3.49 1.31
CA MET A 1 -9.03 -3.58 0.56
C MET A 1 -8.04 -4.42 1.37
N LEU A 2 -7.07 -5.09 0.71
CA LEU A 2 -6.10 -6.00 1.36
C LEU A 2 -5.19 -5.32 2.40
N PHE A 3 -4.97 -4.02 2.29
CA PHE A 3 -4.18 -3.22 3.22
C PHE A 3 -4.94 -1.96 3.65
N SER A 4 -4.76 -1.55 4.90
CA SER A 4 -5.25 -0.26 5.41
C SER A 4 -4.44 0.90 4.84
N LYS A 5 -5.01 2.11 4.85
CA LYS A 5 -4.30 3.33 4.44
C LYS A 5 -2.98 3.55 5.19
N GLN A 6 -2.97 3.24 6.49
CA GLN A 6 -1.76 3.34 7.31
C GLN A 6 -0.68 2.33 6.88
N GLN A 7 -1.08 1.09 6.59
CA GLN A 7 -0.16 0.06 6.08
C GLN A 7 0.44 0.47 4.73
N LYS A 8 -0.36 1.07 3.85
CA LYS A 8 0.12 1.57 2.54
C LYS A 8 1.12 2.71 2.70
N LYS A 9 0.87 3.66 3.61
CA LYS A 9 1.84 4.73 3.92
C LYS A 9 3.16 4.16 4.44
N LEU A 10 3.10 3.18 5.35
CA LEU A 10 4.29 2.51 5.86
C LEU A 10 5.08 1.80 4.75
N MET A 11 4.38 1.06 3.86
CA MET A 11 5.02 0.41 2.72
C MET A 11 5.70 1.42 1.80
N LEU A 12 5.05 2.55 1.50
CA LEU A 12 5.62 3.60 0.68
C LEU A 12 6.93 4.17 1.28
N GLU A 13 6.95 4.43 2.59
CA GLU A 13 8.15 4.92 3.27
C GLU A 13 9.33 3.94 3.19
N ILE A 14 9.05 2.64 3.33
CA ILE A 14 10.06 1.59 3.22
C ILE A 14 10.62 1.55 1.78
N LEU A 15 9.75 1.56 0.77
CA LEU A 15 10.18 1.53 -0.63
C LEU A 15 11.01 2.77 -1.00
N LEU A 16 10.66 3.95 -0.50
CA LEU A 16 11.44 5.18 -0.70
C LEU A 16 12.83 5.11 -0.06
N LYS A 17 12.97 4.46 1.11
CA LYS A 17 14.28 4.21 1.74
C LYS A 17 15.11 3.22 0.92
N GLU A 18 14.49 2.15 0.44
CA GLU A 18 15.16 1.16 -0.42
C GLU A 18 15.60 1.76 -1.77
N ARG A 19 14.82 2.68 -2.33
CA ARG A 19 15.20 3.38 -3.56
C ARG A 19 16.53 4.13 -3.41
N ARG A 20 16.77 4.74 -2.25
CA ARG A 20 18.04 5.45 -1.96
C ARG A 20 19.23 4.50 -1.85
N ARG A 21 18.98 3.23 -1.55
CA ARG A 21 20.02 2.20 -1.36
C ARG A 21 20.27 1.38 -2.64
N LEU A 22 19.35 1.43 -3.60
CA LEU A 22 19.43 0.62 -4.80
C LEU A 22 20.36 1.25 -5.85
N PHE A 23 21.39 0.49 -6.25
CA PHE A 23 22.30 0.86 -7.34
C PHE A 23 21.99 0.15 -8.67
N SER A 24 20.99 -0.73 -8.70
CA SER A 24 20.66 -1.52 -9.89
C SER A 24 19.63 -0.80 -10.77
N LYS A 25 20.00 -0.53 -12.04
CA LYS A 25 19.16 0.16 -13.03
C LYS A 25 17.80 -0.51 -13.28
N HIS A 26 17.76 -1.84 -13.37
CA HIS A 26 16.54 -2.59 -13.68
C HIS A 26 15.62 -2.74 -12.46
N LYS A 27 16.20 -3.00 -11.28
CA LYS A 27 15.42 -3.08 -10.04
C LYS A 27 14.93 -1.70 -9.59
N GLY A 28 15.67 -0.64 -9.91
CA GLY A 28 15.27 0.75 -9.70
C GLY A 28 13.99 1.10 -10.46
N GLU A 29 13.90 0.73 -11.75
CA GLU A 29 12.71 1.02 -12.55
C GLU A 29 11.43 0.34 -12.02
N LEU A 30 11.54 -0.94 -11.63
CA LEU A 30 10.40 -1.65 -11.02
C LEU A 30 10.00 -1.02 -9.68
N LEU A 31 10.99 -0.64 -8.87
CA LEU A 31 10.76 0.01 -7.59
C LEU A 31 10.09 1.38 -7.76
N ASP A 32 10.54 2.17 -8.73
CA ASP A 32 9.95 3.47 -9.05
C ASP A 32 8.49 3.34 -9.52
N LYS A 33 8.19 2.37 -10.38
CA LYS A 33 6.79 2.07 -10.78
C LYS A 33 5.95 1.68 -9.58
N THR A 34 6.47 0.80 -8.73
CA THR A 34 5.75 0.36 -7.51
C THR A 34 5.49 1.54 -6.57
N ILE A 35 6.44 2.46 -6.39
CA ILE A 35 6.28 3.68 -5.59
C ILE A 35 5.20 4.58 -6.20
N ALA A 36 5.21 4.76 -7.53
CA ALA A 36 4.23 5.60 -8.23
C ALA A 36 2.81 5.05 -8.07
N ASP A 37 2.61 3.75 -8.32
CA ASP A 37 1.32 3.08 -8.22
C ASP A 37 0.76 3.15 -6.79
N LEU A 38 1.61 2.91 -5.80
CA LEU A 38 1.20 2.89 -4.39
C LEU A 38 0.89 4.31 -3.88
N SER A 39 1.63 5.32 -4.34
CA SER A 39 1.33 6.73 -4.09
C SER A 39 0.00 7.14 -4.71
N GLN A 40 -0.25 6.73 -5.96
CA GLN A 40 -1.48 7.02 -6.67
C GLN A 40 -2.69 6.33 -6.02
N MET A 41 -2.53 5.09 -5.55
CA MET A 41 -3.57 4.39 -4.80
C MET A 41 -3.93 5.13 -3.50
N ILE A 42 -2.95 5.59 -2.72
CA ILE A 42 -3.20 6.37 -1.49
C ILE A 42 -3.92 7.68 -1.83
N ARG A 43 -3.50 8.37 -2.90
CA ARG A 43 -4.15 9.61 -3.35
C ARG A 43 -5.59 9.37 -3.80
N ASN A 44 -5.84 8.28 -4.51
CA ASN A 44 -7.19 7.91 -4.94
C ASN A 44 -8.09 7.60 -3.74
N GLU A 45 -7.58 6.98 -2.69
CA GLU A 45 -8.31 6.81 -1.42
C GLU A 45 -8.59 8.13 -0.71
N GLU A 46 -7.68 9.10 -0.80
CA GLU A 46 -7.86 10.44 -0.24
C GLU A 46 -8.87 11.29 -1.01
N ILE A 47 -8.99 11.09 -2.32
CA ILE A 47 -9.93 11.85 -3.17
C ILE A 47 -11.31 11.18 -3.18
N ASN A 48 -11.38 9.84 -3.22
CA ASN A 48 -12.62 9.07 -3.30
C ASN A 48 -13.21 8.74 -1.92
N ILE A 49 -13.24 9.71 -0.98
CA ILE A 49 -13.76 9.54 0.40
C ILE A 49 -15.25 9.11 0.45
N THR A 50 -15.94 9.04 -0.69
CA THR A 50 -17.22 8.31 -0.81
C THR A 50 -17.02 6.80 -0.62
N GLU A 51 -17.04 6.41 0.66
CA GLU A 51 -17.24 5.11 1.29
C GLU A 51 -16.88 3.83 0.48
N PRO A 52 -15.78 3.16 0.84
CA PRO A 52 -15.81 1.73 0.98
C PRO A 52 -16.18 1.43 2.44
N LYS A 53 -17.39 0.90 2.68
CA LYS A 53 -17.71 0.21 3.93
C LYS A 53 -16.55 -0.72 4.25
N ASP A 54 -15.89 -0.45 5.36
CA ASP A 54 -14.79 -1.24 5.89
C ASP A 54 -15.34 -2.63 6.25
N ASN A 55 -15.38 -3.52 5.25
CA ASN A 55 -15.52 -4.95 5.46
C ASN A 55 -14.18 -5.45 5.98
N ILE A 56 -13.84 -5.06 7.22
CA ILE A 56 -12.77 -5.65 7.99
C ILE A 56 -13.15 -7.12 8.13
N ILE A 57 -12.41 -7.98 7.43
CA ILE A 57 -12.53 -9.43 7.59
C ILE A 57 -12.04 -9.72 9.01
N ASP A 58 -12.98 -9.92 9.93
CA ASP A 58 -12.69 -10.35 11.29
C ASP A 58 -12.24 -11.81 11.28
N TRP A 59 -10.92 -12.02 11.35
CA TRP A 59 -10.30 -13.34 11.42
C TRP A 59 -10.66 -14.11 12.71
N ASN A 60 -11.18 -13.43 13.76
CA ASN A 60 -11.64 -14.10 14.97
C ASN A 60 -13.03 -14.74 14.84
N SER A 61 -13.81 -14.39 13.81
CA SER A 61 -15.15 -14.97 13.57
C SER A 61 -15.11 -16.46 13.19
N ARG A 62 -13.96 -16.99 12.74
CA ARG A 62 -13.81 -18.39 12.30
C ARG A 62 -13.67 -19.42 13.43
N LYS A 63 -13.65 -19.02 14.70
CA LYS A 63 -13.51 -19.95 15.84
C LYS A 63 -14.84 -20.42 16.48
N LYS A 64 -15.99 -20.09 15.92
CA LYS A 64 -17.30 -20.62 16.35
C LYS A 64 -17.89 -21.56 15.29
N ARG A 65 -17.35 -22.77 15.18
CA ARG A 65 -18.08 -23.94 14.69
C ARG A 65 -17.65 -25.15 15.50
#